data_AF-A0A7D5L7U0-F1
#
_entry.id   AF-A0A7D5L7U0-F1
#
_cell.length_a   1.000
_cell.length_b   1.000
_cell.length_c   1.000
_cell.angle_alpha   90.00
_cell.angle_beta   90.00
_cell.angle_gamma   90.00
#
_symmetry.space_group_name_H-M   'P 1'
#
loop_
_entity.id
_entity.type
_entity.pdbx_description
1 polymer ?
#
loop_
_entity_poly.entity_id
_entity_poly.type
_entity_poly.pdbx_seq_one_letter_code
_entity_poly.pdbx_strand_id
1 'polypeptide(L)'
;MRADTDDDGLSDSREVVLSTNLDGTDTDGDGIPDGREPRHWDTDPTLHDHRPPEITIHYARWAVDGLHSEYAILYAVTDPSGDSEIQFVKEGDVR
;
A
#
# COMPACT_ATOMS: atom_id res chain seq x y z
N MET A 1 -29.72 16.96 9.86
CA MET A 1 -28.50 16.50 9.17
C MET A 1 -27.33 16.94 10.01
N ARG A 2 -26.36 16.05 10.27
CA ARG A 2 -25.03 16.49 10.73
C ARG A 2 -24.34 17.05 9.48
N ALA A 3 -23.66 18.19 9.61
CA ALA A 3 -22.88 18.74 8.51
C ALA A 3 -21.73 17.77 8.17
N ASP A 4 -21.28 17.87 6.93
CA ASP A 4 -20.20 17.12 6.28
C ASP A 4 -19.49 18.22 5.47
N THR A 5 -18.49 18.85 6.07
CA THR A 5 -17.99 20.17 5.66
C THR A 5 -17.16 20.10 4.38
N ASP A 6 -16.51 18.98 4.14
CA ASP A 6 -15.67 18.70 2.97
C ASP A 6 -16.29 17.69 1.99
N ASP A 7 -17.49 17.19 2.29
CA ASP A 7 -18.31 16.30 1.45
C ASP A 7 -17.62 14.94 1.14
N ASP A 8 -16.80 14.43 2.07
CA ASP A 8 -16.06 13.17 1.91
C ASP A 8 -16.88 11.91 2.28
N GLY A 9 -18.03 12.13 2.94
CA GLY A 9 -18.96 11.10 3.40
C GLY A 9 -18.88 10.78 4.90
N LEU A 10 -18.05 11.51 5.66
CA LEU A 10 -17.90 11.48 7.10
C LEU A 10 -18.46 12.79 7.68
N SER A 11 -19.51 12.72 8.51
CA SER A 11 -20.04 13.96 9.11
C SER A 11 -19.03 14.63 10.05
N ASP A 12 -19.01 15.97 10.16
CA ASP A 12 -18.14 16.75 11.05
C ASP A 12 -18.02 16.18 12.47
N SER A 13 -19.16 15.80 13.03
CA SER A 13 -19.24 15.26 14.40
C SER A 13 -18.61 13.87 14.55
N ARG A 14 -18.42 13.14 13.46
CA ARG A 14 -17.73 11.85 13.39
C ARG A 14 -16.25 12.08 13.16
N GLU A 15 -15.90 13.04 12.32
CA GLU A 15 -14.52 13.49 12.12
C GLU A 15 -13.87 13.93 13.44
N VAL A 16 -14.55 14.74 14.25
CA VAL A 16 -14.07 15.13 15.60
C VAL A 16 -13.82 13.91 16.50
N VAL A 17 -14.59 12.84 16.35
CA VAL A 17 -14.44 11.61 17.15
C VAL A 17 -13.28 10.76 16.64
N LEU A 18 -13.04 10.74 15.34
CA LEU A 18 -11.97 9.99 14.69
C LEU A 18 -10.66 10.79 14.61
N SER A 19 -10.67 12.08 14.97
CA SER A 19 -9.53 13.00 14.87
C SER A 19 -9.06 13.24 13.43
N THR A 20 -10.02 13.30 12.50
CA THR A 20 -9.81 13.64 11.09
C THR A 20 -10.04 15.14 10.83
N ASN A 21 -9.73 15.61 9.62
CA ASN A 21 -9.72 17.01 9.22
C ASN A 21 -11.08 17.48 8.67
N LEU A 22 -11.78 18.31 9.45
CA LEU A 22 -13.08 18.90 9.10
C LEU A 22 -13.16 19.62 7.74
N ASP A 23 -12.04 20.06 7.17
CA ASP A 23 -11.97 20.78 5.90
C ASP A 23 -11.07 20.09 4.86
N GLY A 24 -10.72 18.82 5.09
CA GLY A 24 -9.78 18.08 4.28
C GLY A 24 -10.17 16.61 4.16
N THR A 25 -10.56 16.22 2.96
CA THR A 25 -11.19 14.93 2.67
C THR A 25 -10.31 13.69 2.87
N ASP A 26 -9.04 13.85 3.22
CA ASP A 26 -8.01 12.80 3.31
C ASP A 26 -6.97 13.28 4.34
N THR A 27 -7.12 12.82 5.57
CA THR A 27 -6.44 13.36 6.75
C THR A 27 -4.96 12.98 6.79
N ASP A 28 -4.63 11.76 6.40
CA ASP A 28 -3.26 11.24 6.42
C ASP A 28 -2.56 11.27 5.05
N GLY A 29 -3.30 11.57 3.99
CA GLY A 29 -2.79 11.83 2.65
C GLY A 29 -2.48 10.57 1.84
N ASP A 30 -3.06 9.41 2.17
CA ASP A 30 -2.83 8.15 1.44
C ASP A 30 -3.61 8.04 0.11
N GLY A 31 -4.50 9.01 -0.14
CA GLY A 31 -5.33 9.11 -1.32
C GLY A 31 -6.69 8.42 -1.21
N ILE A 32 -7.08 7.93 -0.03
CA ILE A 32 -8.40 7.40 0.30
C ILE A 32 -9.13 8.42 1.18
N PRO A 33 -10.35 8.84 0.81
CA PRO A 33 -11.07 9.77 1.67
C PRO A 33 -11.47 9.20 3.03
N ASP A 34 -11.44 10.01 4.10
CA ASP A 34 -11.70 9.58 5.49
C ASP A 34 -13.06 8.88 5.63
N GLY A 35 -14.08 9.36 4.91
CA GLY A 35 -15.42 8.77 4.85
C GLY A 35 -15.52 7.41 4.15
N ARG A 36 -14.49 7.02 3.39
CA ARG A 36 -14.40 5.75 2.67
C ARG A 36 -13.54 4.70 3.37
N GLU A 37 -12.54 5.11 4.12
CA GLU A 37 -11.63 4.19 4.82
C GLU A 37 -12.33 3.22 5.78
N PRO A 38 -13.29 3.64 6.63
CA PRO A 38 -14.05 2.70 7.47
C PRO A 38 -14.83 1.62 6.70
N ARG A 39 -14.97 1.76 5.37
CA ARG A 39 -15.64 0.79 4.49
C ARG A 39 -14.65 -0.11 3.75
N HIS A 40 -13.37 0.25 3.68
CA HIS A 40 -12.32 -0.51 3.02
C HIS A 40 -11.46 -1.22 4.07
N TRP A 41 -11.62 -2.54 4.18
CA TRP A 41 -10.62 -3.47 4.76
C TRP A 41 -9.87 -3.04 6.05
N ASP A 42 -10.55 -2.40 7.01
CA ASP A 42 -9.96 -1.95 8.28
C ASP A 42 -8.83 -0.90 8.14
N THR A 43 -8.96 0.04 7.18
CA THR A 43 -8.07 1.20 7.11
C THR A 43 -8.44 2.27 8.16
N ASP A 44 -7.45 2.99 8.68
CA ASP A 44 -7.61 4.01 9.75
C ASP A 44 -7.39 5.40 9.15
N PRO A 45 -8.39 6.30 9.19
CA PRO A 45 -8.33 7.61 8.53
C PRO A 45 -7.36 8.62 9.14
N THR A 46 -6.49 8.17 10.03
CA THR A 46 -5.42 8.97 10.60
C THR A 46 -4.06 8.34 10.40
N LEU A 47 -4.00 7.21 9.68
CA LEU A 47 -2.80 6.43 9.42
C LEU A 47 -2.68 6.18 7.93
N HIS A 48 -1.66 6.79 7.35
CA HIS A 48 -1.34 6.64 5.94
C HIS A 48 -1.18 5.15 5.57
N ASP A 49 -2.20 4.56 4.96
CA ASP A 49 -2.30 3.12 4.78
C ASP A 49 -1.53 2.71 3.51
N HIS A 50 -0.23 2.50 3.72
CA HIS A 50 0.69 2.08 2.69
C HIS A 50 0.27 0.72 2.12
N ARG A 51 -0.41 0.73 0.96
CA ARG A 51 -0.64 -0.47 0.16
C ARG A 51 0.70 -1.18 -0.04
N PRO A 52 0.80 -2.50 0.20
CA PRO A 52 2.06 -3.20 0.04
C PRO A 52 2.55 -3.08 -1.42
N PRO A 53 3.87 -3.04 -1.64
CA PRO A 53 4.42 -2.96 -2.98
C PRO A 53 3.98 -4.16 -3.81
N GLU A 54 3.53 -3.90 -5.03
CA GLU A 54 3.15 -4.94 -5.98
C GLU A 54 4.40 -5.44 -6.72
N ILE A 55 4.64 -6.75 -6.68
CA ILE A 55 5.71 -7.39 -7.43
C ILE A 55 5.13 -8.13 -8.63
N THR A 56 5.49 -7.69 -9.84
CA THR A 56 5.14 -8.37 -11.09
C THR A 56 6.33 -9.17 -11.61
N ILE A 57 6.17 -10.47 -11.81
CA ILE A 57 7.19 -11.32 -12.46
C ILE A 57 6.93 -11.30 -13.98
N HIS A 58 7.88 -10.76 -14.75
CA HIS A 58 7.80 -10.78 -16.22
C HIS A 58 8.21 -12.13 -16.79
N TYR A 59 9.32 -12.69 -16.29
CA TYR A 59 9.67 -14.09 -16.56
C TYR A 59 10.65 -14.60 -15.51
N ALA A 60 10.63 -15.92 -15.35
CA ALA A 60 11.65 -16.67 -14.64
C ALA A 60 12.25 -17.67 -15.63
N ARG A 61 13.59 -17.73 -15.69
CA ARG A 61 14.31 -18.74 -16.46
C ARG A 61 15.33 -19.44 -15.59
N TRP A 62 15.60 -20.67 -15.96
CA TRP A 62 16.75 -21.43 -15.48
C TRP A 62 17.52 -21.94 -16.70
N ALA A 63 18.83 -22.05 -16.55
CA ALA A 63 19.71 -22.64 -17.54
C ALA A 63 20.77 -23.49 -16.86
N VAL A 64 21.20 -24.55 -17.52
CA VAL A 64 22.30 -25.40 -17.08
C VAL A 64 23.36 -25.39 -18.16
N ASP A 65 24.59 -25.05 -17.78
CA ASP A 65 25.77 -25.13 -18.64
C ASP A 65 26.86 -25.94 -17.93
N GLY A 66 27.05 -27.18 -18.40
CA GLY A 66 27.93 -28.15 -17.76
C GLY A 66 27.52 -28.42 -16.30
N LEU A 67 28.36 -27.98 -15.36
CA LEU A 67 28.15 -28.12 -13.90
C LEU A 67 27.55 -26.87 -13.24
N HIS A 68 27.29 -25.81 -14.00
CA HIS A 68 26.75 -24.56 -13.46
C HIS A 68 25.26 -24.46 -13.74
N SER A 69 24.51 -23.99 -12.75
CA SER A 69 23.12 -23.61 -12.89
C SER A 69 22.99 -22.10 -12.76
N GLU A 70 22.33 -21.49 -13.72
CA GLU A 70 21.97 -20.07 -13.71
C GLU A 70 20.46 -19.94 -13.53
N TYR A 71 20.06 -19.04 -12.63
CA TYR A 71 18.66 -18.65 -12.43
C TYR A 71 18.56 -17.15 -12.68
N ALA A 72 17.57 -16.73 -13.48
CA ALA A 72 17.29 -15.32 -13.70
C ALA A 72 15.79 -15.06 -13.56
N ILE A 73 15.46 -13.98 -12.87
CA ILE A 73 14.11 -13.45 -12.73
C ILE A 73 14.15 -12.02 -13.21
N LEU A 74 13.27 -11.68 -14.15
CA LEU A 74 12.97 -10.29 -14.47
C LEU A 74 11.64 -9.94 -13.83
N TYR A 75 11.63 -8.90 -13.00
CA TYR A 75 10.46 -8.42 -12.29
C TYR A 75 10.39 -6.89 -12.31
N ALA A 76 9.21 -6.36 -12.01
CA ALA A 76 8.99 -4.96 -11.69
C ALA A 76 8.41 -4.88 -10.27
N VAL A 77 8.82 -3.86 -9.51
CA VAL A 77 8.18 -3.52 -8.24
C VAL A 77 7.55 -2.16 -8.40
N THR A 78 6.26 -2.08 -8.09
CA THR A 78 5.52 -0.82 -8.01
C THR A 78 5.14 -0.62 -6.56
N ASP A 79 5.73 0.39 -5.93
CA ASP A 79 5.29 0.86 -4.62
C ASP A 79 4.48 2.16 -4.82
N PRO A 80 3.15 2.12 -4.66
CA PRO A 80 2.32 3.32 -4.74
C PRO A 80 2.68 4.37 -3.68
N SER A 81 3.30 3.96 -2.58
CA SER A 81 3.61 4.82 -1.45
C SER A 81 4.97 5.50 -1.53
N GLY A 82 5.86 5.05 -2.42
CA GLY A 82 7.16 5.70 -2.67
C GLY A 82 8.18 5.66 -1.52
N ASP A 83 7.82 5.11 -0.35
CA ASP A 83 8.59 5.21 0.91
C ASP A 83 9.25 3.89 1.35
N SER A 84 9.52 2.94 0.44
CA SER A 84 10.16 1.67 0.81
C SER A 84 11.57 1.45 0.27
N GLU A 85 12.45 0.98 1.16
CA GLU A 85 13.68 0.27 0.79
C GLU A 85 13.31 -1.17 0.41
N ILE A 86 13.47 -1.53 -0.87
CA ILE A 86 13.15 -2.88 -1.36
C ILE A 86 14.39 -3.78 -1.20
N GLN A 87 14.29 -4.79 -0.33
CA GLN A 87 15.34 -5.80 -0.15
C GLN A 87 14.90 -7.17 -0.71
N PHE A 88 15.78 -7.82 -1.48
CA PHE A 88 15.58 -9.18 -1.97
C PHE A 88 16.41 -10.15 -1.14
N VAL A 89 15.74 -10.96 -0.33
CA VAL A 89 16.40 -12.00 0.50
C VAL A 89 16.12 -13.37 -0.11
N LYS A 90 17.18 -14.11 -0.48
CA LYS A 90 17.09 -15.52 -0.86
C LYS A 90 17.38 -16.37 0.38
N GLU A 91 16.34 -16.75 1.10
CA GLU A 91 16.41 -17.70 2.22
C GLU A 91 16.36 -19.15 1.67
N GLY A 92 17.40 -19.95 1.88
CA GLY A 92 17.41 -21.38 1.52
C GLY A 92 18.80 -22.02 1.51
N ASP A 93 18.93 -23.16 2.19
CA ASP A 93 20.18 -23.96 2.24
C ASP A 93 20.33 -24.72 0.90
N VAL A 94 21.30 -24.31 0.07
CA VAL A 94 21.66 -25.05 -1.15
C VAL A 94 22.55 -26.20 -0.71
N ARG A 95 21.95 -27.33 -0.33
CA ARG A 95 22.66 -28.59 -0.08
C ARG A 95 22.43 -29.58 -1.21
#